data_AF-A0AAD5YIC2-F1
#
_entry.id   AF-A0AAD5YIC2-F1
#
_cell.length_a   1.000
_cell.length_b   1.000
_cell.length_c   1.000
_cell.angle_alpha   90.00
_cell.angle_beta   90.00
_cell.angle_gamma   90.00
#
_symmetry.space_group_name_H-M   'P 1'
#
loop_
_entity.id
_entity.type
_entity.pdbx_description
1 polymer ?
#
loop_
_entity_poly.entity_id
_entity_poly.type
_entity_poly.pdbx_seq_one_letter_code
_entity_poly.pdbx_strand_id
1 'polypeptide(L)'
;MAPPSDVNPAAAHQTKFRVVPKKSYSERMSETRAEIRRIMKEALRSITQDENASMRWPSYWKDIVVKYRVVIVGWPHDEVPFRNLSDVSNLQKLDLLLRGWQEKNIYFRRISEAEFAMMDAERQAQAGEM
;
A
#
# COMPACT_ATOMS: atom_id res chain seq x y z
N MET A 1 -49.21 -12.05 33.86
CA MET A 1 -48.65 -11.97 32.49
C MET A 1 -48.10 -10.56 32.31
N ALA A 2 -46.92 -10.40 31.72
CA ALA A 2 -46.00 -9.26 31.81
C ALA A 2 -46.55 -7.83 31.50
N PRO A 3 -45.92 -6.75 32.03
CA PRO A 3 -46.20 -5.35 31.69
C PRO A 3 -45.39 -4.87 30.47
N PRO A 4 -45.78 -3.74 29.85
CA PRO A 4 -44.78 -2.67 29.69
C PRO A 4 -45.38 -1.28 29.96
N SER A 5 -44.96 -0.56 31.03
CA SER A 5 -43.70 0.17 31.16
C SER A 5 -43.66 1.45 30.32
N ASP A 6 -43.91 2.55 31.02
CA ASP A 6 -43.48 3.94 30.80
C ASP A 6 -42.85 4.30 29.44
N VAL A 7 -43.60 5.11 28.69
CA VAL A 7 -43.05 6.03 27.70
C VAL A 7 -42.17 7.05 28.41
N ASN A 8 -40.85 6.92 28.25
CA ASN A 8 -39.88 7.89 28.75
C ASN A 8 -39.52 8.89 27.63
N PRO A 9 -39.96 10.16 27.68
CA PRO A 9 -39.58 11.19 26.74
C PRO A 9 -38.35 11.93 27.27
N ALA A 10 -37.18 11.29 27.22
CA ALA A 10 -35.93 11.93 27.61
C ALA A 10 -34.76 11.40 26.78
N ALA A 11 -34.76 11.68 25.47
CA ALA A 11 -33.53 11.66 24.69
C ALA A 11 -32.71 12.91 25.05
N ALA A 12 -32.18 12.91 26.26
CA ALA A 12 -31.25 13.89 26.77
C ALA A 12 -29.94 13.81 25.97
N HIS A 13 -29.47 14.99 25.59
CA HIS A 13 -28.10 15.37 25.26
C HIS A 13 -27.04 14.26 25.37
N GLN A 14 -26.49 13.88 24.22
CA GLN A 14 -25.07 13.54 24.16
C GLN A 14 -24.47 14.18 22.92
N THR A 15 -24.19 15.48 23.03
CA THR A 15 -23.11 16.15 22.32
C THR A 15 -21.83 15.40 22.69
N LYS A 16 -21.51 14.35 21.92
CA LYS A 16 -20.22 13.68 21.97
C LYS A 16 -19.19 14.73 21.65
N PHE A 17 -18.53 15.23 22.70
CA PHE A 17 -17.27 15.93 22.60
C PHE A 17 -16.38 15.10 21.69
N ARG A 18 -16.26 15.53 20.44
CA ARG A 18 -15.31 14.96 19.50
C ARG A 18 -13.97 15.46 19.99
N VAL A 19 -13.42 14.77 21.00
CA VAL A 19 -12.01 14.84 21.35
C VAL A 19 -11.32 14.66 20.02
N VAL A 20 -10.83 15.75 19.43
CA VAL A 20 -10.03 15.69 18.23
C VAL A 20 -8.81 14.90 18.70
N PRO A 21 -8.67 13.62 18.32
CA PRO A 21 -7.58 12.84 18.85
C PRO A 21 -6.31 13.54 18.37
N LYS A 22 -5.42 13.89 19.30
CA LYS A 22 -4.08 14.41 18.96
C LYS A 22 -3.51 13.48 17.89
N LYS A 23 -3.30 14.00 16.66
CA LYS A 23 -2.84 13.28 15.46
C LYS A 23 -2.22 11.93 15.84
N SER A 24 -3.04 10.88 15.84
CA SER A 24 -2.64 9.61 16.42
C SER A 24 -1.52 9.03 15.57
N TYR A 25 -0.65 8.22 16.16
CA TYR A 25 0.43 7.53 15.45
C TYR A 25 -0.10 6.81 14.18
N SER A 26 -1.32 6.25 14.27
CA SER A 26 -2.07 5.66 13.15
C SER A 26 -2.43 6.65 12.03
N GLU A 27 -2.75 7.89 12.38
CA GLU A 27 -3.11 8.95 11.42
C GLU A 27 -1.89 9.40 10.61
N ARG A 28 -0.76 9.62 11.29
CA ARG A 28 0.53 9.91 10.63
C ARG A 28 0.95 8.77 9.72
N MET A 29 0.83 7.52 10.17
CA MET A 29 1.11 6.37 9.31
C MET A 29 0.17 6.32 8.10
N SER A 30 -1.10 6.65 8.27
CA SER A 30 -2.08 6.66 7.17
C SER A 30 -1.76 7.76 6.16
N GLU A 31 -1.33 8.93 6.62
CA GLU A 31 -0.81 10.02 5.77
C GLU A 31 0.45 9.57 5.01
N THR A 32 1.48 9.03 5.69
CA THR A 32 2.70 8.53 5.03
C THR A 32 2.38 7.43 4.01
N ARG A 33 1.47 6.51 4.34
CA ARG A 33 0.99 5.47 3.41
C ARG A 33 0.29 6.07 2.20
N ALA A 34 -0.55 7.07 2.40
CA ALA A 34 -1.26 7.75 1.31
C ALA A 34 -0.28 8.46 0.39
N GLU A 35 0.75 9.10 0.95
CA GLU A 35 1.79 9.80 0.19
C GLU A 35 2.63 8.82 -0.63
N ILE A 36 3.11 7.72 -0.02
CA ILE A 36 3.81 6.66 -0.74
C ILE A 36 2.94 6.13 -1.89
N ARG A 37 1.65 5.84 -1.62
CA ARG A 37 0.72 5.37 -2.65
C ARG A 37 0.55 6.38 -3.77
N ARG A 38 0.52 7.67 -3.46
CA ARG A 38 0.44 8.74 -4.45
C ARG A 38 1.67 8.77 -5.33
N ILE A 39 2.87 8.80 -4.75
CA ILE A 39 4.14 8.82 -5.50
C ILE A 39 4.27 7.54 -6.34
N MET A 40 3.98 6.38 -5.75
CA MET A 40 3.99 5.11 -6.48
C MET A 40 3.03 5.13 -7.65
N LYS A 41 1.78 5.60 -7.44
CA LYS A 41 0.78 5.68 -8.51
C LYS A 41 1.21 6.64 -9.61
N GLU A 42 1.79 7.78 -9.25
CA GLU A 42 2.29 8.77 -10.22
C GLU A 42 3.47 8.23 -11.03
N ALA A 43 4.44 7.60 -10.37
CA ALA A 43 5.57 6.96 -11.02
C ALA A 43 5.13 5.77 -11.90
N LEU A 44 4.16 4.99 -11.44
CA LEU A 44 3.55 3.90 -12.20
C LEU A 44 2.84 4.45 -13.44
N ARG A 45 1.99 5.47 -13.30
CA ARG A 45 1.31 6.14 -14.42
C ARG A 45 2.30 6.71 -15.43
N SER A 46 3.37 7.35 -14.94
CA SER A 46 4.42 7.91 -15.79
C SER A 46 5.11 6.81 -16.61
N ILE A 47 5.40 5.66 -15.99
CA ILE A 47 6.08 4.56 -16.66
C ILE A 47 5.16 3.63 -17.43
N THR A 48 3.87 3.53 -17.15
CA THR A 48 2.95 2.68 -17.93
C THR A 48 2.16 3.47 -18.97
N GLN A 49 2.16 4.80 -18.87
CA GLN A 49 1.27 5.72 -19.59
C GLN A 49 -0.22 5.38 -19.40
N ASP A 50 -0.56 4.59 -18.37
CA ASP A 50 -1.92 4.15 -18.09
C ASP A 50 -2.43 4.84 -16.83
N GLU A 51 -3.41 5.73 -17.00
CA GLU A 51 -3.97 6.49 -15.90
C GLU A 51 -4.75 5.64 -14.89
N ASN A 52 -5.21 4.44 -15.28
CA ASN A 52 -5.88 3.52 -14.35
C ASN A 52 -4.91 2.56 -13.65
N ALA A 53 -3.61 2.66 -13.93
CA ALA A 53 -2.62 1.88 -13.22
C ALA A 53 -2.66 2.22 -11.72
N SER A 54 -3.04 1.22 -10.93
CA SER A 54 -3.12 1.30 -9.48
C SER A 54 -2.40 0.11 -8.90
N MET A 55 -1.64 0.35 -7.84
CA MET A 55 -0.77 -0.65 -7.27
C MET A 55 -1.57 -1.64 -6.42
N ARG A 56 -1.86 -2.82 -7.00
CA ARG A 56 -2.44 -3.97 -6.28
C ARG A 56 -1.33 -4.94 -5.91
N TRP A 57 -0.91 -4.96 -4.64
CA TRP A 57 0.05 -5.92 -4.10
C TRP A 57 -0.21 -7.40 -4.46
N PRO A 58 -1.42 -7.96 -4.29
CA PRO A 58 -1.67 -9.37 -4.62
C PRO A 58 -1.60 -9.63 -6.14
N SER A 59 -1.94 -8.63 -6.96
CA SER A 59 -1.87 -8.74 -8.42
C SER A 59 -0.60 -8.10 -9.00
N TYR A 60 0.36 -7.66 -8.18
CA TYR A 60 1.49 -6.86 -8.63
C TYR A 60 2.28 -7.59 -9.72
N TRP A 61 2.50 -8.88 -9.53
CA TRP A 61 3.17 -9.68 -10.55
C TRP A 61 2.38 -9.70 -11.87
N LYS A 62 1.09 -10.03 -11.85
CA LYS A 62 0.30 -10.17 -13.09
C LYS A 62 -0.02 -8.82 -13.74
N ASP A 63 -0.48 -7.84 -12.98
CA ASP A 63 -0.93 -6.55 -13.50
C ASP A 63 0.21 -5.56 -13.72
N ILE A 64 1.34 -5.66 -13.01
CA ILE A 64 2.47 -4.71 -13.14
C ILE A 64 3.65 -5.35 -13.86
N VAL A 65 4.13 -6.49 -13.37
CA VAL A 65 5.33 -7.14 -13.90
C VAL A 65 5.05 -7.86 -15.22
N VAL A 66 3.96 -8.63 -15.33
CA VAL A 66 3.59 -9.35 -16.56
C VAL A 66 2.99 -8.40 -17.58
N LYS A 67 1.98 -7.61 -17.21
CA LYS A 67 1.25 -6.75 -18.14
C LYS A 67 2.04 -5.53 -18.61
N TYR A 68 2.70 -4.82 -17.71
CA TYR A 68 3.45 -3.59 -18.07
C TYR A 68 4.96 -3.80 -18.19
N ARG A 69 5.48 -4.98 -17.83
CA ARG A 69 6.93 -5.26 -17.78
C ARG A 69 7.67 -4.27 -16.88
N VAL A 70 7.07 -3.91 -15.75
CA VAL A 70 7.63 -2.94 -14.80
C VAL A 70 7.93 -3.61 -13.47
N VAL A 71 9.12 -3.39 -12.93
CA VAL A 71 9.54 -3.83 -11.60
C VAL A 71 9.96 -2.65 -10.74
N ILE A 72 9.90 -2.80 -9.43
CA ILE A 72 10.44 -1.82 -8.49
C ILE A 72 11.91 -2.18 -8.25
N VAL A 73 12.80 -1.22 -8.51
CA VAL A 73 14.23 -1.33 -8.24
C VAL A 73 14.56 -0.50 -7.01
N GLY A 74 15.52 -0.98 -6.21
CA GLY A 74 15.99 -0.28 -5.01
C GLY A 74 15.07 -0.41 -3.80
N TRP A 75 14.09 -1.32 -3.84
CA TRP A 75 13.25 -1.57 -2.67
C TRP A 75 14.09 -2.10 -1.50
N PRO A 76 14.00 -1.51 -0.30
CA PRO A 76 14.73 -1.96 0.88
C PRO A 76 14.08 -3.23 1.44
N HIS A 77 14.37 -4.38 0.81
CA HIS A 77 13.84 -5.69 1.21
C HIS A 77 14.23 -6.08 2.63
N ASP A 78 15.40 -5.61 3.10
CA ASP A 78 15.90 -5.85 4.46
C ASP A 78 15.01 -5.21 5.54
N GLU A 79 14.48 -4.03 5.28
CA GLU A 79 13.72 -3.27 6.27
C GLU A 79 12.22 -3.39 6.05
N VAL A 80 11.75 -3.29 4.80
CA VAL A 80 10.34 -3.30 4.46
C VAL A 80 10.00 -4.54 3.64
N PRO A 81 9.24 -5.49 4.21
CA PRO A 81 8.81 -6.63 3.42
C PRO A 81 7.99 -6.14 2.22
N PHE A 82 8.20 -6.76 1.06
CA PHE A 82 7.48 -6.46 -0.17
C PHE A 82 6.03 -6.97 -0.09
N ARG A 83 5.26 -6.41 0.84
CA ARG A 83 3.86 -6.70 1.14
C ARG A 83 3.07 -5.41 1.25
N ASN A 84 1.76 -5.57 1.41
CA ASN A 84 0.84 -4.48 1.52
C ASN A 84 1.28 -3.50 2.63
N LEU A 85 1.37 -2.21 2.29
CA LEU A 85 1.77 -1.14 3.22
C LEU A 85 0.91 -1.12 4.51
N SER A 86 -0.31 -1.68 4.47
CA SER A 86 -1.19 -1.85 5.62
C SER A 86 -0.64 -2.79 6.69
N ASP A 87 0.14 -3.81 6.30
CA ASP A 87 0.80 -4.75 7.24
C ASP A 87 2.04 -4.12 7.90
N VAL A 88 2.61 -3.07 7.30
CA VAL A 88 3.79 -2.40 7.86
C VAL A 88 3.33 -1.44 8.95
N SER A 89 3.37 -1.89 10.21
CA SER A 89 2.98 -1.12 11.40
C SER A 89 4.05 -0.14 11.91
N ASN A 90 5.18 -0.05 11.21
CA ASN A 90 6.32 0.78 11.61
C ASN A 90 6.38 2.08 10.79
N LEU A 91 6.19 3.21 11.47
CA LEU A 91 6.27 4.53 10.86
C LEU A 91 7.68 4.83 10.31
N GLN A 92 8.73 4.44 11.03
CA GLN A 92 10.12 4.60 10.53
C GLN A 92 10.36 3.88 9.20
N LYS A 93 9.81 2.67 9.04
CA LYS A 93 9.90 1.91 7.78
C LYS A 93 9.16 2.60 6.64
N LEU A 94 7.98 3.16 6.93
CA LEU A 94 7.22 3.96 5.97
C LEU A 94 7.98 5.23 5.59
N ASP A 95 8.58 5.94 6.55
CA ASP A 95 9.37 7.14 6.28
C ASP A 95 10.64 6.83 5.47
N LEU A 96 11.33 5.73 5.76
CA LEU A 96 12.46 5.26 4.95
C LEU A 96 12.03 4.97 3.51
N LEU A 97 10.88 4.31 3.35
CA LEU A 97 10.34 4.03 2.04
C LEU A 97 9.99 5.33 1.32
N LEU A 98 9.30 6.26 1.99
CA LEU A 98 8.93 7.56 1.45
C LEU A 98 10.18 8.33 1.01
N ARG A 99 11.23 8.37 1.84
CA ARG A 99 12.51 8.98 1.48
C ARG A 99 13.14 8.29 0.29
N GLY A 100 13.16 6.96 0.25
CA GLY A 100 13.67 6.19 -0.90
C GLY A 100 12.93 6.53 -2.20
N TRP A 101 11.61 6.72 -2.15
CA TRP A 101 10.82 7.17 -3.29
C TRP A 101 11.11 8.63 -3.67
N GLN A 102 11.26 9.53 -2.69
CA GLN A 102 11.57 10.95 -2.92
C GLN A 102 12.98 11.17 -3.48
N GLU A 103 13.97 10.44 -2.96
CA GLU A 103 15.36 10.45 -3.41
C GLU A 103 15.57 9.72 -4.74
N LYS A 104 14.51 9.12 -5.30
CA LYS A 104 14.55 8.24 -6.47
C LYS A 104 15.49 7.04 -6.33
N ASN A 105 15.79 6.66 -5.09
CA ASN A 105 16.50 5.43 -4.80
C ASN A 105 15.61 4.21 -5.08
N ILE A 106 14.32 4.36 -4.77
CA ILE A 106 13.25 3.45 -5.17
C ILE A 106 12.54 4.03 -6.38
N TYR A 107 12.57 3.30 -7.49
CA TYR A 107 11.89 3.71 -8.70
C TYR A 107 11.36 2.51 -9.46
N PHE A 108 10.35 2.77 -10.30
CA PHE A 108 9.88 1.78 -11.26
C PHE A 108 10.82 1.75 -12.45
N ARG A 109 11.24 0.56 -12.85
CA ARG A 109 12.04 0.32 -14.04
C ARG A 109 11.28 -0.63 -14.97
N ARG A 110 11.21 -0.27 -16.25
CA ARG A 110 10.77 -1.21 -17.30
C ARG A 110 11.88 -2.23 -17.51
N ILE A 111 11.52 -3.50 -17.46
CA ILE A 111 12.39 -4.62 -17.82
C ILE A 111 12.05 -5.08 -19.24
N SER A 112 13.04 -5.61 -19.95
CA SER A 112 12.81 -6.22 -21.25
C SER A 112 12.04 -7.53 -21.08
N GLU A 113 11.37 -7.97 -22.14
CA GLU A 113 10.70 -9.27 -22.15
C GLU A 113 11.68 -10.42 -21.87
N ALA A 114 12.94 -10.30 -22.30
CA ALA A 114 13.98 -11.28 -22.00
C ALA A 114 14.27 -11.38 -20.49
N GLU A 115 14.40 -10.25 -19.79
CA GLU A 115 14.63 -10.26 -18.34
C GLU A 115 13.38 -10.71 -17.57
N PHE A 116 12.20 -10.32 -18.05
CA PHE A 116 10.95 -10.83 -17.52
C PHE A 116 10.87 -12.36 -17.65
N ALA A 117 11.22 -12.91 -18.82
CA ALA A 117 11.17 -14.35 -19.05
C ALA A 117 12.14 -15.09 -18.13
N MET A 118 13.33 -14.54 -17.88
CA MET A 118 14.27 -15.10 -16.91
C MET A 118 13.70 -15.07 -15.48
N MET A 119 13.15 -13.94 -15.03
CA MET A 119 12.54 -13.83 -13.69
C MET A 119 11.30 -14.71 -13.52
N ASP A 120 10.47 -14.82 -14.55
CA ASP A 120 9.28 -15.68 -14.54
C ASP A 120 9.68 -17.15 -14.55
N ALA A 121 10.69 -17.54 -15.34
CA ALA A 121 11.24 -18.88 -15.32
C ALA A 121 11.86 -19.23 -13.96
N GLU A 122 12.60 -18.32 -13.33
CA GLU A 122 13.21 -18.53 -12.01
C GLU A 122 12.14 -18.67 -10.92
N ARG A 123 11.07 -17.87 -11.00
CA ARG A 123 9.90 -18.01 -10.11
C ARG A 123 9.14 -19.30 -10.37
N GLN A 124 8.92 -19.69 -11.63
CA GLN A 124 8.25 -20.94 -11.97
C GLN A 124 9.08 -22.16 -11.54
N ALA A 125 10.41 -22.10 -11.64
CA ALA A 125 11.31 -23.12 -11.13
C ALA A 125 11.18 -23.26 -9.61
N GLN A 126 11.23 -22.16 -8.86
CA GLN A 126 11.04 -22.18 -7.40
C GLN A 126 9.63 -22.60 -6.98
N ALA A 127 8.60 -22.34 -7.80
CA ALA A 127 7.22 -22.74 -7.53
C ALA A 127 6.91 -24.19 -7.96
N GLY A 128 7.72 -24.78 -8.84
CA GLY A 128 7.55 -26.13 -9.36
C GLY A 128 8.29 -27.21 -8.58
N GLU A 129 9.17 -26.85 -7.65
CA GLU A 129 9.90 -27.79 -6.78
C GLU A 129 9.20 -28.07 -5.42
N MET A 130 7.90 -27.79 -5.30
CA MET A 130 7.09 -28.15 -4.11
C MET A 130 6.01 -29.17 -4.44
#